data_AF-A0A4E0QW02-F1
#
_entry.id   AF-A0A4E0QW02-F1
#
_cell.length_a   1.000
_cell.length_b   1.000
_cell.length_c   1.000
_cell.angle_alpha   90.00
_cell.angle_beta   90.00
_cell.angle_gamma   90.00
#
_symmetry.space_group_name_H-M   'P 1'
#
loop_
_entity.id
_entity.type
_entity.pdbx_description
1 polymer ?
#
loop_
_entity_poly.entity_id
_entity_poly.type
_entity_poly.pdbx_seq_one_letter_code
_entity_poly.pdbx_strand_id
1 'polypeptide(L)'
;MAMLGPISVLNYLQILSRHGILVKDGRVLESLRQVDTVVFDKTGTLTLEQPTVGQIHCLGDYDENTLLSYAAAAEYRQPHPIAQCHFVAGNHKGLPLRQWH
;
A
#
# COMPACT_ATOMS: atom_id res chain seq x y z
N MET A 1 0.48 2.04 46.67
CA MET A 1 0.75 2.72 45.38
C MET A 1 1.51 1.84 44.35
N ALA A 2 1.93 0.62 44.70
CA ALA A 2 2.81 -0.20 43.83
C ALA A 2 2.10 -1.08 42.78
N MET A 3 0.78 -1.32 42.86
CA MET A 3 0.05 -2.17 41.90
C MET A 3 -0.67 -1.41 40.77
N LEU A 4 -0.79 -0.08 40.85
CA LEU A 4 -1.53 0.70 39.84
C LEU A 4 -0.79 0.74 38.50
N GLY A 5 0.54 0.90 38.49
CA GLY A 5 1.34 0.98 37.27
C GLY A 5 1.22 -0.25 36.36
N PRO A 6 1.50 -1.47 36.86
CA PRO A 6 1.44 -2.69 36.04
C PRO A 6 0.05 -2.99 35.47
N ILE A 7 -1.01 -2.74 36.25
CA ILE A 7 -2.40 -2.96 35.80
C ILE A 7 -2.79 -1.96 34.71
N SER A 8 -2.39 -0.69 34.85
CA SER A 8 -2.63 0.33 33.82
C SER A 8 -1.93 -0.02 32.51
N VAL A 9 -0.64 -0.41 32.56
CA VAL A 9 0.11 -0.86 31.38
C VAL A 9 -0.60 -2.02 30.69
N LEU A 10 -1.02 -3.04 31.45
CA LEU A 10 -1.72 -4.19 30.90
C LEU A 10 -3.04 -3.81 30.21
N ASN A 11 -3.83 -2.94 30.84
CA ASN A 11 -5.09 -2.45 30.26
C ASN A 11 -4.83 -1.70 28.93
N TYR A 12 -3.82 -0.85 28.87
CA TYR A 12 -3.48 -0.14 27.63
C TYR A 12 -3.00 -1.08 26.52
N LEU A 13 -2.20 -2.09 26.84
CA LEU A 13 -1.80 -3.10 25.87
C LEU A 13 -3.03 -3.83 25.30
N GLN A 14 -4.01 -4.16 26.14
CA GLN A 14 -5.26 -4.79 25.71
C GLN A 14 -6.08 -3.87 24.79
N ILE A 15 -6.18 -2.57 25.13
CA ILE A 15 -6.87 -1.57 24.29
C ILE A 15 -6.17 -1.44 22.93
N LEU A 16 -4.85 -1.29 22.91
CA LEU A 16 -4.07 -1.13 21.68
C LEU A 16 -4.18 -2.36 20.77
N SER A 17 -4.10 -3.56 21.35
CA SER A 17 -4.25 -4.81 20.60
C SER A 17 -5.64 -4.94 19.94
N ARG A 18 -6.71 -4.50 20.62
CA ARG A 18 -8.07 -4.44 20.02
C ARG A 18 -8.17 -3.48 18.83
N HIS A 19 -7.26 -2.51 18.73
CA HIS A 19 -7.17 -1.58 17.61
C HIS A 19 -6.10 -2.00 16.57
N GLY A 20 -5.57 -3.22 16.66
CA GLY A 20 -4.55 -3.72 15.74
C GLY A 20 -3.14 -3.15 15.96
N ILE A 21 -2.91 -2.46 17.09
CA ILE A 21 -1.60 -1.90 17.44
C ILE A 21 -0.87 -2.90 18.33
N LEU A 22 0.21 -3.48 17.80
CA LEU A 22 1.07 -4.40 18.55
C LEU A 22 2.20 -3.65 19.24
N VAL A 23 2.22 -3.71 20.57
CA VAL A 23 3.32 -3.18 21.39
C VAL A 23 4.14 -4.34 21.93
N LYS A 24 5.43 -4.40 21.57
CA LYS A 24 6.33 -5.51 21.93
C LYS A 24 6.85 -5.43 23.37
N ASP A 25 6.87 -4.25 23.97
CA ASP A 25 7.41 -4.00 25.30
C ASP A 25 6.62 -2.90 26.01
N GLY A 26 6.15 -3.15 27.24
CA GLY A 26 5.39 -2.19 28.04
C GLY A 26 6.14 -0.89 28.35
N ARG A 27 7.48 -0.90 28.40
CA ARG A 27 8.33 0.29 28.60
C ARG A 27 8.20 1.32 27.47
N VAL A 28 7.75 0.87 26.28
CA VAL A 28 7.47 1.75 25.14
C VAL A 28 6.35 2.71 25.46
N LEU A 29 5.34 2.31 26.25
CA LEU A 29 4.22 3.20 26.60
C LEU A 29 4.65 4.40 27.44
N GLU A 30 5.66 4.22 28.30
CA GLU A 30 6.23 5.30 29.10
C GLU A 30 7.07 6.25 28.24
N SER A 31 7.86 5.68 27.32
CA SER A 31 8.74 6.45 26.42
C SER A 31 7.94 7.20 25.34
N LEU A 32 6.81 6.63 24.88
CA LEU A 32 5.95 7.21 23.86
C LEU A 32 5.40 8.57 24.27
N ARG A 33 5.21 8.81 25.57
CA ARG A 33 4.76 10.10 26.11
C ARG A 33 5.75 11.24 25.82
N GLN A 34 7.03 10.93 25.62
CA GLN A 34 8.07 11.93 25.37
C GLN A 34 8.30 12.17 23.87
N VAL A 35 7.65 11.41 22.99
CA VAL A 35 7.82 11.55 21.54
C VAL A 35 7.07 12.79 21.05
N ASP A 36 7.79 13.74 20.46
CA ASP A 36 7.24 14.94 19.81
C ASP A 36 7.28 14.87 18.28
N THR A 37 8.12 14.00 17.72
CA THR A 37 8.35 13.89 16.27
C THR A 37 8.19 12.45 15.82
N VAL A 38 7.43 12.25 14.73
CA VAL A 38 7.28 10.95 14.08
C VAL A 38 7.84 11.04 12.66
N VAL A 39 8.81 10.19 12.35
CA VAL A 39 9.35 10.06 11.00
C VAL A 39 8.77 8.78 10.40
N PHE A 40 8.00 8.95 9.33
CA PHE A 40 7.43 7.84 8.59
C PHE A 40 8.36 7.42 7.46
N ASP A 41 8.51 6.10 7.27
CA ASP A 41 8.96 5.61 5.99
C ASP A 41 7.86 5.84 4.94
N LYS A 42 8.22 5.97 3.67
CA LYS A 42 7.23 6.19 2.60
C LYS A 42 6.69 4.87 2.08
N THR A 43 7.56 4.05 1.51
CA THR A 43 7.19 2.82 0.81
C THR A 43 6.80 1.74 1.81
N GLY A 44 5.62 1.14 1.66
CA GLY A 44 5.11 0.12 2.59
C GLY A 44 4.52 0.68 3.90
N THR A 45 4.63 1.99 4.14
CA THR A 45 4.03 2.67 5.31
C THR A 45 3.01 3.72 4.88
N LEU A 46 3.42 4.78 4.19
CA LEU A 46 2.50 5.81 3.67
C LEU A 46 1.93 5.44 2.31
N THR A 47 2.69 4.71 1.50
CA THR A 47 2.30 4.26 0.17
C THR A 47 2.32 2.76 0.08
N LEU A 48 1.46 2.19 -0.76
CA LEU A 48 1.53 0.77 -1.12
C LEU A 48 2.79 0.50 -1.93
N GLU A 49 3.34 -0.70 -1.82
CA GLU A 49 4.51 -1.13 -2.60
C GLU A 49 4.16 -1.49 -4.05
N GLN A 50 2.87 -1.59 -4.37
CA GLN A 50 2.39 -1.94 -5.70
C GLN A 50 2.17 -0.67 -6.53
N PRO A 51 2.90 -0.50 -7.65
CA PRO A 51 2.68 0.62 -8.55
C PRO A 51 1.31 0.51 -9.22
N THR A 52 0.68 1.65 -9.50
CA THR A 52 -0.60 1.75 -10.19
C THR A 52 -0.52 2.73 -11.34
N VAL A 53 -1.35 2.53 -12.38
CA VAL A 53 -1.44 3.47 -13.50
C VAL A 53 -2.15 4.73 -13.00
N GLY A 54 -1.40 5.84 -12.92
CA GLY A 54 -1.94 7.13 -12.45
C GLY A 54 -2.64 7.93 -13.55
N GLN A 55 -1.95 8.16 -14.67
CA GLN A 55 -2.46 8.90 -15.82
C GLN A 55 -1.96 8.28 -17.12
N ILE A 56 -2.78 8.36 -18.17
CA ILE A 56 -2.43 7.89 -19.51
C ILE A 56 -2.48 9.10 -20.44
N HIS A 57 -1.36 9.42 -21.08
CA HIS A 57 -1.28 10.50 -22.04
C HIS A 57 -1.25 9.92 -23.45
N CYS A 58 -2.32 10.13 -24.21
CA CYS A 58 -2.43 9.65 -25.58
C CYS A 58 -1.78 10.62 -26.58
N LEU A 59 -1.24 10.07 -27.66
CA LEU A 59 -0.73 10.83 -28.81
C LEU A 59 -1.56 10.47 -30.05
N GLY A 60 -1.98 11.47 -30.84
CA GLY A 60 -2.79 11.24 -32.03
C GLY A 60 -4.22 10.79 -31.70
N ASP A 61 -4.76 9.88 -32.51
CA ASP A 61 -6.16 9.43 -32.43
C ASP A 61 -6.37 8.22 -31.48
N TYR A 62 -5.37 7.86 -30.68
CA TYR A 62 -5.51 6.76 -29.72
C TYR A 62 -6.30 7.21 -28.48
N ASP A 63 -7.31 6.44 -28.09
CA ASP A 63 -7.94 6.57 -26.79
C ASP A 63 -7.13 5.84 -25.70
N GLU A 64 -7.33 6.22 -24.43
CA GLU A 64 -6.60 5.66 -23.29
C GLU A 64 -6.76 4.14 -23.14
N ASN A 65 -7.93 3.61 -23.46
CA ASN A 65 -8.24 2.19 -23.28
C ASN A 65 -7.55 1.35 -24.34
N THR A 66 -7.52 1.84 -25.58
CA THR A 66 -6.78 1.25 -26.69
C THR A 66 -5.29 1.22 -26.36
N LEU A 67 -4.74 2.34 -25.88
CA LEU A 67 -3.33 2.41 -25.49
C LEU A 67 -2.99 1.48 -24.32
N LEU A 68 -3.84 1.44 -23.28
CA LEU A 68 -3.68 0.55 -22.13
C LEU A 68 -3.77 -0.93 -22.52
N SER A 69 -4.68 -1.30 -23.41
CA SER A 69 -4.81 -2.67 -23.92
C SER A 69 -3.55 -3.11 -24.66
N TYR A 70 -2.95 -2.22 -25.46
CA TYR A 70 -1.67 -2.51 -26.13
C TYR A 70 -0.51 -2.66 -25.16
N ALA A 71 -0.40 -1.77 -24.15
CA ALA A 71 0.64 -1.87 -23.13
C ALA A 71 0.52 -3.17 -22.33
N ALA A 72 -0.70 -3.50 -21.87
CA ALA A 72 -0.97 -4.73 -21.14
C ALA A 72 -0.67 -5.99 -21.98
N ALA A 73 -0.95 -5.97 -23.28
CA ALA A 73 -0.66 -7.08 -24.17
C ALA A 73 0.85 -7.26 -24.41
N ALA A 74 1.58 -6.17 -24.65
CA ALA A 74 3.02 -6.19 -24.88
C ALA A 74 3.78 -6.73 -23.66
N GLU A 75 3.30 -6.41 -22.45
CA GLU A 75 3.97 -6.75 -21.20
C GLU A 75 3.39 -7.98 -20.48
N TYR A 76 2.39 -8.65 -21.07
CA TYR A 76 1.65 -9.76 -20.44
C TYR A 76 2.52 -10.90 -19.87
N ARG A 77 3.71 -11.14 -20.44
CA ARG A 77 4.64 -12.19 -20.00
C ARG A 77 5.79 -11.68 -19.11
N GLN A 78 5.79 -10.40 -18.73
CA GLN A 78 6.86 -9.80 -17.94
C GLN A 78 6.50 -9.85 -16.44
N PRO A 79 7.38 -10.39 -15.57
CA PRO A 79 7.11 -10.48 -14.14
C PRO A 79 7.26 -9.13 -13.40
N HIS A 80 7.73 -8.09 -14.08
CA HIS A 80 8.07 -6.81 -13.47
C HIS A 80 6.84 -6.13 -12.82
N PRO A 81 6.94 -5.53 -11.61
CA PRO A 81 5.79 -4.89 -10.94
C PRO A 81 5.08 -3.81 -11.78
N ILE A 82 5.81 -3.08 -12.61
CA ILE A 82 5.23 -2.11 -13.56
C ILE A 82 4.40 -2.83 -14.64
N ALA A 83 4.86 -3.96 -15.17
CA ALA A 83 4.09 -4.72 -16.16
C ALA A 83 2.76 -5.23 -15.59
N GLN A 84 2.80 -5.68 -14.33
CA GLN A 84 1.60 -6.11 -13.62
C GLN A 84 0.60 -4.97 -13.46
N CYS A 85 1.04 -3.72 -13.30
CA CYS A 85 0.13 -2.60 -13.11
C CYS A 85 -0.69 -2.28 -14.36
N HIS A 86 -0.13 -2.43 -15.57
CA HIS A 86 -0.86 -2.29 -16.82
C HIS A 86 -1.96 -3.35 -16.97
N PHE A 87 -1.64 -4.60 -16.61
CA PHE A 87 -2.60 -5.70 -16.64
C PHE A 87 -3.75 -5.51 -15.64
N VAL A 88 -3.41 -5.15 -14.39
CA VAL A 88 -4.39 -4.85 -13.34
C VAL A 88 -5.29 -3.69 -13.76
N ALA A 89 -4.72 -2.59 -14.27
CA ALA A 89 -5.48 -1.45 -14.75
C ALA A 89 -6.42 -1.80 -15.93
N GLY A 90 -5.93 -2.61 -16.89
CA GLY A 90 -6.73 -3.11 -18.01
C GLY A 90 -7.91 -3.97 -17.56
N ASN A 91 -7.67 -4.91 -16.63
CA ASN A 91 -8.72 -5.77 -16.06
C ASN A 91 -9.76 -4.98 -15.26
N HIS A 92 -9.36 -3.99 -14.47
CA HIS A 92 -10.30 -3.13 -13.74
C HIS A 92 -11.24 -2.37 -14.68
N LYS A 93 -10.77 -2.01 -15.87
CA LYS A 93 -11.58 -1.39 -16.93
C LYS A 93 -12.32 -2.41 -17.82
N GLY A 94 -12.21 -3.71 -17.56
CA GLY A 94 -12.84 -4.77 -18.34
C GLY A 94 -12.32 -4.88 -19.78
N LEU A 95 -11.09 -4.45 -20.03
CA LEU A 95 -10.53 -4.41 -21.38
C LEU A 95 -10.01 -5.79 -21.80
N PRO A 96 -10.37 -6.28 -23.00
CA PRO A 96 -9.79 -7.51 -23.52
C PRO A 96 -8.29 -7.30 -23.80
N LEU A 97 -7.48 -8.33 -23.54
CA LEU A 97 -6.10 -8.37 -24.00
C LEU A 97 -6.10 -8.47 -25.53
N ARG A 98 -5.72 -7.39 -26.22
CA ARG A 98 -5.51 -7.45 -27.68
C ARG A 98 -4.26 -8.28 -27.96
N GLN A 99 -4.41 -9.38 -28.67
CA GLN A 99 -3.25 -10.13 -29.17
C GLN A 99 -2.54 -9.27 -30.22
N TRP A 100 -1.23 -9.08 -30.06
CA TRP A 100 -0.39 -8.53 -31.12
C TRP A 100 -0.26 -9.60 -32.22
N HIS A 101 -0.69 -9.28 -33.44
CA HIS A 101 -0.46 -10.08 -34.65
C HIS A 101 0.73 -9.52 -35.43
#